data_AF-A0A1X1ZFC8-F1
#
_entry.id   AF-A0A1X1ZFC8-F1
#
_cell.length_a   1.000
_cell.length_b   1.000
_cell.length_c   1.000
_cell.angle_alpha   90.00
_cell.angle_beta   90.00
_cell.angle_gamma   90.00
#
_symmetry.space_group_name_H-M   'P 1'
#
loop_
_entity.id
_entity.type
_entity.pdbx_description
1 polymer ?
#
loop_
_entity_poly.entity_id
_entity_poly.type
_entity_poly.pdbx_seq_one_letter_code
_entity_poly.pdbx_strand_id
1 'polypeptide(L)'
;MTSDRLGVAVRLRRKQLKLTQSEVAERGGLSESTVRGVENNRLSQPHASTQRALERGLAWLPGSVEAILKGGAPRIQETGAPAAPADRDTATAAGDRLALAQRLIKMRQAFLEHRDTMPEAARARMDEEFSAASRETEEALIWMLAWLREDERDEAIRILAQLREFRP
;
A
#
# COMPACT_ATOMS: atom_id res chain seq x y z
N MET A 1 -9.50 -11.34 15.96
CA MET A 1 -8.32 -11.93 15.27
C MET A 1 -7.42 -10.81 14.75
N THR A 2 -6.67 -10.15 15.64
CA THR A 2 -5.76 -9.03 15.32
C THR A 2 -4.34 -9.50 14.99
N SER A 3 -3.95 -10.69 15.49
CA SER A 3 -2.65 -11.34 15.25
C SER A 3 -2.30 -11.59 13.78
N ASP A 4 -3.26 -12.04 12.96
CA ASP A 4 -3.02 -12.29 11.53
C ASP A 4 -2.66 -11.01 10.75
N ARG A 5 -3.12 -9.84 11.23
CA ARG A 5 -2.90 -8.56 10.54
C ARG A 5 -1.42 -8.17 10.53
N LEU A 6 -0.68 -8.43 11.61
CA LEU A 6 0.74 -8.11 11.67
C LEU A 6 1.54 -8.93 10.65
N GLY A 7 1.30 -10.24 10.57
CA GLY A 7 1.98 -11.11 9.61
C GLY A 7 1.71 -10.71 8.16
N VAL A 8 0.46 -10.36 7.84
CA VAL A 8 0.06 -9.86 6.52
C VAL A 8 0.73 -8.51 6.21
N ALA A 9 0.73 -7.57 7.17
CA ALA A 9 1.34 -6.25 7.02
C ALA A 9 2.84 -6.32 6.71
N VAL A 10 3.55 -7.13 7.49
CA VAL A 10 5.00 -7.36 7.34
C VAL A 10 5.29 -7.95 5.96
N ARG A 11 4.55 -8.97 5.55
CA ARG A 11 4.72 -9.62 4.24
C ARG A 11 4.45 -8.67 3.07
N LEU A 12 3.38 -7.90 3.14
CA LEU A 12 3.02 -6.92 2.10
C LEU A 12 4.09 -5.84 1.97
N ARG A 13 4.49 -5.23 3.09
CA ARG A 13 5.48 -4.15 3.08
C ARG A 13 6.83 -4.63 2.58
N ARG A 14 7.26 -5.82 3.01
CA ARG A 14 8.50 -6.43 2.52
C ARG A 14 8.50 -6.59 0.99
N LYS A 15 7.39 -7.07 0.41
CA LYS A 15 7.26 -7.20 -1.05
C LYS A 15 7.30 -5.85 -1.77
N GLN A 16 6.67 -4.81 -1.22
CA GLN A 16 6.73 -3.44 -1.77
C GLN A 16 8.16 -2.91 -1.81
N LEU A 17 8.92 -3.14 -0.75
CA LEU A 17 10.33 -2.75 -0.67
C LEU A 17 11.25 -3.67 -1.49
N LYS A 18 10.70 -4.71 -2.14
CA LYS A 18 11.42 -5.74 -2.88
C LYS A 18 12.52 -6.42 -2.04
N LEU A 19 12.24 -6.64 -0.77
CA LEU A 19 13.17 -7.27 0.18
C LEU A 19 12.86 -8.76 0.41
N THR A 20 13.91 -9.50 0.68
CA THR A 20 13.88 -10.85 1.25
C THR A 20 13.65 -10.79 2.77
N GLN A 21 13.28 -11.92 3.38
CA GLN A 21 13.10 -11.99 4.84
C GLN A 21 14.42 -11.73 5.58
N SER A 22 15.54 -12.18 5.02
CA SER A 22 16.88 -11.95 5.56
C SER A 22 17.29 -10.48 5.50
N GLU A 23 17.02 -9.78 4.39
CA GLU A 23 17.30 -8.33 4.30
C GLU A 23 16.49 -7.49 5.28
N VAL A 24 15.20 -7.83 5.51
CA VAL A 24 14.40 -7.18 6.56
C VAL A 24 14.99 -7.44 7.94
N ALA A 25 15.43 -8.67 8.19
CA ALA A 25 16.03 -9.06 9.45
C ALA A 25 17.33 -8.30 9.70
N GLU A 26 18.22 -8.25 8.72
CA GLU A 26 19.50 -7.52 8.76
C GLU A 26 19.27 -6.03 9.04
N ARG A 27 18.38 -5.38 8.29
CA ARG A 27 18.03 -3.96 8.48
C ARG A 27 17.45 -3.67 9.87
N GLY A 28 16.71 -4.62 10.43
CA GLY A 28 16.08 -4.49 11.75
C GLY A 28 16.99 -4.85 12.92
N GLY A 29 18.05 -5.62 12.69
CA GLY A 29 18.82 -6.29 13.75
C GLY A 29 18.06 -7.49 14.36
N LEU A 30 17.37 -8.26 13.52
CA LEU A 30 16.61 -9.47 13.88
C LEU A 30 17.23 -10.71 13.22
N SER A 31 16.77 -11.89 13.63
CA SER A 31 16.98 -13.12 12.87
C SER A 31 15.93 -13.27 11.77
N GLU A 32 16.30 -13.89 10.65
CA GLU A 32 15.35 -14.26 9.58
C GLU A 32 14.21 -15.14 10.13
N SER A 33 14.52 -16.04 11.08
CA SER A 33 13.52 -16.89 11.75
C SER A 33 12.47 -16.07 12.50
N THR A 34 12.84 -14.93 13.07
CA THR A 34 11.90 -14.02 13.75
C THR A 34 10.96 -13.39 12.73
N VAL A 35 11.49 -12.86 11.62
CA VAL A 35 10.67 -12.28 10.53
C VAL A 35 9.71 -13.33 9.96
N ARG A 36 10.20 -14.55 9.69
CA ARG A 36 9.40 -15.68 9.22
C ARG A 36 8.32 -16.08 10.23
N GLY A 37 8.64 -16.06 11.52
CA GLY A 37 7.69 -16.35 12.60
C GLY A 37 6.54 -15.35 12.63
N VAL A 38 6.84 -14.06 12.48
CA VAL A 38 5.83 -12.99 12.41
C VAL A 38 4.97 -13.14 11.14
N GLU A 39 5.59 -13.33 9.96
CA GLU A 39 4.85 -13.48 8.70
C GLU A 39 3.92 -14.69 8.66
N ASN A 40 4.24 -15.74 9.42
CA ASN A 40 3.43 -16.95 9.53
C ASN A 40 2.52 -16.96 10.77
N ASN A 41 2.35 -15.80 11.42
CA ASN A 41 1.55 -15.62 12.63
C ASN A 41 1.94 -16.56 13.80
N ARG A 42 3.19 -17.05 13.81
CA ARG A 42 3.78 -17.81 14.93
C ARG A 42 4.32 -16.91 16.03
N LEU A 43 4.56 -15.63 15.73
CA LEU A 43 4.94 -14.59 16.69
C LEU A 43 4.00 -13.40 16.53
N SER A 44 2.81 -13.53 17.13
CA SER A 44 1.70 -12.63 16.89
C SER A 44 1.68 -11.38 17.77
N GLN A 45 2.36 -11.41 18.91
CA GLN A 45 2.51 -10.26 19.81
C GLN A 45 3.99 -10.12 20.21
N PRO A 46 4.84 -9.58 19.32
CA PRO A 46 6.26 -9.41 19.59
C PRO A 46 6.51 -8.42 20.74
N HIS A 47 7.59 -8.63 21.50
CA HIS A 47 8.03 -7.66 22.50
C HIS A 47 8.41 -6.32 21.88
N ALA A 48 8.36 -5.24 22.67
CA ALA A 48 8.65 -3.88 22.21
C ALA A 48 9.99 -3.74 21.45
N SER A 49 11.03 -4.49 21.84
CA SER A 49 12.31 -4.53 21.14
C SER A 49 12.17 -5.10 19.72
N THR A 50 11.48 -6.23 19.57
CA THR A 50 11.18 -6.85 18.28
C THR A 50 10.27 -5.98 17.43
N GLN A 51 9.28 -5.31 18.02
CA GLN A 51 8.43 -4.36 17.30
C GLN A 51 9.24 -3.23 16.67
N ARG A 52 10.09 -2.55 17.46
CA ARG A 52 10.98 -1.49 16.96
C ARG A 52 11.95 -1.98 15.89
N ALA A 53 12.41 -3.22 16.00
CA ALA A 53 13.30 -3.83 15.03
C ALA A 53 12.59 -4.14 13.71
N LEU A 54 11.34 -4.61 13.75
CA LEU A 54 10.49 -4.75 12.56
C LEU A 54 10.22 -3.38 11.91
N GLU A 55 9.91 -2.36 12.71
CA GLU A 55 9.67 -1.00 12.21
C GLU A 55 10.86 -0.45 11.43
N ARG A 56 12.08 -0.59 11.98
CA ARG A 56 13.32 -0.24 11.25
C ARG A 56 13.50 -1.06 9.98
N GLY A 57 13.35 -2.38 10.07
CA GLY A 57 13.55 -3.29 8.92
C GLY A 57 12.61 -3.03 7.75
N LEU A 58 11.42 -2.46 8.03
CA LEU A 58 10.35 -2.24 7.05
C LEU A 58 10.13 -0.76 6.70
N ALA A 59 11.04 0.13 7.15
CA ALA A 59 10.94 1.58 6.97
C ALA A 59 9.56 2.12 7.39
N TRP A 60 9.10 1.68 8.56
CA TRP A 60 7.93 2.22 9.23
C TRP A 60 8.36 3.22 10.30
N LEU A 61 7.50 4.21 10.55
CA LEU A 61 7.65 5.11 11.69
C LEU A 61 7.40 4.36 13.01
N PRO A 62 8.03 4.78 14.12
CA PRO A 62 7.81 4.17 15.43
C PRO A 62 6.31 4.12 15.82
N GLY A 63 5.88 3.01 16.41
CA GLY A 63 4.49 2.79 16.82
C GLY A 63 3.56 2.26 15.71
N SER A 64 4.10 1.97 14.53
CA SER A 64 3.36 1.36 13.42
C SER A 64 2.94 -0.08 13.72
N VAL A 65 3.77 -0.86 14.42
CA VAL A 65 3.40 -2.22 14.82
C VAL A 65 2.26 -2.18 15.84
N GLU A 66 2.29 -1.24 16.78
CA GLU A 66 1.20 -1.04 17.73
C GLU A 66 -0.11 -0.60 17.03
N ALA A 67 -0.02 0.29 16.04
CA ALA A 67 -1.17 0.69 15.22
C ALA A 67 -1.80 -0.52 14.51
N ILE A 68 -0.97 -1.38 13.89
CA ILE A 68 -1.39 -2.64 13.27
C ILE A 68 -2.12 -3.54 14.28
N LEU A 69 -1.55 -3.74 15.47
CA LEU A 69 -2.12 -4.59 16.50
C LEU A 69 -3.48 -4.06 17.01
N LYS A 70 -3.67 -2.74 17.00
CA LYS A 70 -4.95 -2.06 17.27
C LYS A 70 -5.93 -2.08 16.09
N GLY A 71 -5.49 -2.54 14.93
CA GLY A 71 -6.31 -2.66 13.72
C GLY A 71 -6.23 -1.47 12.77
N GLY A 72 -5.34 -0.50 13.00
CA GLY A 72 -5.04 0.58 12.06
C GLY A 72 -3.88 0.22 11.12
N ALA A 73 -3.72 0.96 10.04
CA ALA A 73 -2.58 0.78 9.12
C ALA A 73 -1.25 1.27 9.74
N PRO A 74 -0.10 0.72 9.31
CA PRO A 74 1.20 1.21 9.77
C PRO A 74 1.52 2.55 9.11
N ARG A 75 2.32 3.35 9.82
CA ARG A 75 2.82 4.64 9.32
C ARG A 75 4.15 4.42 8.60
N ILE A 76 4.20 4.83 7.34
CA ILE A 76 5.36 4.61 6.48
C ILE A 76 6.30 5.81 6.55
N GLN A 77 7.61 5.56 6.58
CA GLN A 77 8.59 6.62 6.35
C GLN A 77 8.65 6.92 4.84
N GLU A 78 8.16 8.08 4.41
CA GLU A 78 8.29 8.51 3.02
C GLU A 78 9.74 8.92 2.74
N THR A 79 10.43 8.11 1.96
CA THR A 79 11.75 8.46 1.43
C THR A 79 11.55 9.40 0.24
N GLY A 80 11.55 10.72 0.47
CA GLY A 80 11.69 11.74 -0.57
C GLY A 80 10.41 12.41 -1.09
N ALA A 81 9.69 13.13 -0.24
CA ALA A 81 8.83 14.28 -0.61
C ALA A 81 8.66 15.19 0.64
N PRO A 82 8.45 16.52 0.50
CA PRO A 82 8.36 17.41 1.65
C PRO A 82 7.17 17.04 2.53
N ALA A 83 7.42 16.98 3.84
CA ALA A 83 6.50 16.50 4.86
C ALA A 83 5.13 17.20 4.82
N ALA A 84 4.09 16.42 4.51
CA ALA A 84 2.73 16.67 5.02
C ALA A 84 2.58 15.98 6.39
N PRO A 85 1.77 16.53 7.33
CA PRO A 85 1.81 16.14 8.73
C PRO A 85 1.47 14.66 8.96
N ALA A 86 2.30 14.04 9.82
CA ALA A 86 2.43 12.61 10.09
C ALA A 86 1.29 11.99 10.95
N ASP A 87 0.06 12.47 10.81
CA ASP A 87 -1.08 12.05 11.62
C ASP A 87 -2.38 11.92 10.81
N ARG A 88 -2.29 11.48 9.54
CA ARG A 88 -3.51 11.12 8.80
C ARG A 88 -4.02 9.79 9.31
N ASP A 89 -5.17 9.86 9.97
CA ASP A 89 -5.97 8.70 10.31
C ASP A 89 -6.17 7.84 9.06
N THR A 90 -6.04 6.52 9.21
CA THR A 90 -5.87 5.62 8.05
C THR A 90 -7.11 5.59 7.16
N ALA A 91 -8.29 5.90 7.72
CA ALA A 91 -9.52 6.15 6.98
C ALA A 91 -9.45 7.43 6.11
N THR A 92 -8.77 8.48 6.56
CA THR A 92 -8.57 9.72 5.79
C THR A 92 -7.60 9.47 4.64
N ALA A 93 -6.49 8.76 4.90
CA ALA A 93 -5.56 8.35 3.84
C ALA A 93 -6.23 7.42 2.81
N ALA A 94 -7.14 6.55 3.27
CA ALA A 94 -7.93 5.68 2.40
C ALA A 94 -8.87 6.48 1.50
N GLY A 95 -9.62 7.43 2.09
CA GLY A 95 -10.49 8.34 1.36
C GLY A 95 -9.74 9.14 0.31
N ASP A 96 -8.56 9.69 0.65
CA ASP A 96 -7.72 10.44 -0.28
C ASP A 96 -7.28 9.57 -1.47
N ARG A 97 -6.85 8.33 -1.21
CA ARG A 97 -6.41 7.42 -2.29
C ARG A 97 -7.57 6.95 -3.15
N LEU A 98 -8.74 6.72 -2.55
CA LEU A 98 -9.97 6.39 -3.26
C LEU A 98 -10.41 7.53 -4.19
N ALA A 99 -10.40 8.76 -3.68
CA ALA A 99 -10.72 9.96 -4.45
C ALA A 99 -9.76 10.16 -5.65
N LEU A 100 -8.46 9.92 -5.43
CA LEU A 100 -7.47 9.96 -6.51
C LEU A 100 -7.74 8.89 -7.57
N ALA A 101 -8.06 7.66 -7.17
CA ALA A 101 -8.41 6.59 -8.10
C ALA A 101 -9.65 6.92 -8.95
N GLN A 102 -10.69 7.45 -8.31
CA GLN A 102 -11.90 7.91 -9.02
C GLN A 102 -11.58 9.08 -9.98
N ARG A 103 -10.68 9.98 -9.61
CA ARG A 103 -10.22 11.08 -10.48
C ARG A 103 -9.51 10.53 -11.72
N LEU A 104 -8.62 9.54 -11.55
CA LEU A 104 -7.92 8.88 -12.66
C LEU A 104 -8.89 8.16 -13.60
N ILE A 105 -9.88 7.44 -13.06
CA ILE A 105 -10.93 6.79 -13.85
C ILE A 105 -11.69 7.83 -14.70
N LYS A 106 -12.12 8.94 -14.09
CA LYS A 106 -12.82 10.01 -14.81
C LYS A 106 -11.95 10.65 -15.90
N MET A 107 -10.68 10.91 -15.61
CA MET A 107 -9.73 11.44 -16.59
C MET A 107 -9.54 10.48 -17.77
N ARG A 108 -9.45 9.18 -17.50
CA ARG A 108 -9.36 8.14 -18.53
C ARG A 108 -10.60 8.10 -19.41
N GLN A 109 -11.79 8.16 -18.83
CA GLN A 109 -13.05 8.19 -19.56
C GLN A 109 -13.13 9.40 -20.49
N ALA A 110 -12.86 10.61 -19.97
CA ALA A 110 -12.86 11.84 -20.77
C ALA A 110 -11.83 11.79 -21.92
N PHE A 111 -10.67 11.18 -21.68
CA PHE A 111 -9.66 10.96 -22.72
C PHE A 111 -10.17 10.01 -23.81
N LEU A 112 -10.85 8.91 -23.45
CA LEU A 112 -11.38 7.96 -24.43
C LEU A 112 -12.42 8.61 -25.36
N GLU A 113 -13.25 9.51 -24.85
CA GLU A 113 -14.22 10.28 -25.66
C GLU A 113 -13.55 11.13 -26.76
N HIS A 114 -12.35 11.65 -26.48
CA HIS A 114 -11.61 12.53 -27.39
C HIS A 114 -10.44 11.84 -28.10
N ARG A 115 -10.24 10.54 -27.84
CA ARG A 115 -9.07 9.80 -28.32
C ARG A 115 -8.97 9.89 -29.83
N ASP A 116 -10.08 9.71 -30.54
CA ASP A 116 -10.11 9.57 -31.99
C ASP A 116 -9.80 10.87 -32.75
N THR A 117 -9.80 12.02 -32.05
CA THR A 117 -9.38 13.31 -32.62
C THR A 117 -7.89 13.62 -32.39
N MET A 118 -7.19 12.84 -31.57
CA MET A 118 -5.78 13.09 -31.23
C MET A 118 -4.82 12.40 -32.21
N PRO A 119 -3.59 12.91 -32.42
CA PRO A 119 -2.56 12.17 -33.15
C PRO A 119 -2.20 10.85 -32.45
N GLU A 120 -1.91 9.79 -33.22
CA GLU A 120 -1.58 8.45 -32.68
C GLU A 120 -0.45 8.48 -31.65
N ALA A 121 0.62 9.23 -31.91
CA ALA A 121 1.74 9.37 -30.98
C ALA A 121 1.33 10.01 -29.63
N ALA A 122 0.37 10.94 -29.64
CA ALA A 122 -0.16 11.55 -28.42
C ALA A 122 -1.04 10.54 -27.66
N ARG A 123 -1.82 9.71 -28.38
CA ARG A 123 -2.64 8.66 -27.77
C ARG A 123 -1.77 7.64 -27.05
N ALA A 124 -0.74 7.13 -27.72
CA ALA A 124 0.17 6.13 -27.17
C ALA A 124 0.85 6.60 -25.88
N ARG A 125 1.35 7.85 -25.84
CA ARG A 125 1.94 8.43 -24.63
C ARG A 125 0.94 8.53 -23.47
N MET A 126 -0.27 9.00 -23.75
CA MET A 126 -1.31 9.12 -22.72
C MET A 126 -1.74 7.75 -22.19
N ASP A 127 -1.85 6.74 -23.06
CA ASP A 127 -2.16 5.36 -22.67
C ASP A 127 -1.07 4.76 -21.75
N GLU A 128 0.21 5.04 -22.03
CA GLU A 128 1.32 4.65 -21.16
C GLU A 128 1.25 5.33 -19.79
N GLU A 129 1.03 6.64 -19.74
CA GLU A 129 0.90 7.42 -18.51
C GLU A 129 -0.29 6.94 -17.65
N PHE A 130 -1.46 6.72 -18.27
CA PHE A 130 -2.62 6.17 -17.56
C PHE A 130 -2.35 4.76 -17.03
N SER A 131 -1.64 3.93 -17.80
CA SER A 131 -1.26 2.58 -17.36
C SER A 131 -0.32 2.61 -16.17
N ALA A 132 0.66 3.52 -16.17
CA ALA A 132 1.59 3.69 -15.05
C ALA A 132 0.87 4.19 -13.79
N ALA A 133 0.07 5.25 -13.91
CA ALA A 133 -0.69 5.82 -12.79
C ALA A 133 -1.73 4.84 -12.21
N SER A 134 -2.36 4.04 -13.07
CA SER A 134 -3.33 3.01 -12.65
C SER A 134 -2.65 1.91 -11.82
N ARG A 135 -1.47 1.44 -12.24
CA ARG A 135 -0.70 0.43 -11.49
C ARG A 135 -0.29 0.93 -10.12
N GLU A 136 0.24 2.15 -10.04
CA GLU A 136 0.63 2.75 -8.76
C GLU A 136 -0.57 2.90 -7.81
N THR A 137 -1.73 3.30 -8.36
CA THR A 137 -2.97 3.44 -7.60
C THR A 137 -3.49 2.08 -7.13
N GLU A 138 -3.46 1.07 -7.99
CA GLU A 138 -3.81 -0.31 -7.66
C GLU A 138 -2.92 -0.86 -6.54
N GLU A 139 -1.60 -0.73 -6.63
CA GLU A 139 -0.66 -1.22 -5.63
C GLU A 139 -0.91 -0.61 -4.24
N ALA A 140 -1.21 0.69 -4.22
CA ALA A 140 -1.59 1.37 -2.99
C ALA A 140 -2.93 0.87 -2.45
N LEU A 141 -3.97 0.78 -3.28
CA LEU A 141 -5.30 0.30 -2.85
C LEU A 141 -5.24 -1.13 -2.34
N ILE A 142 -4.54 -2.05 -3.03
CA ILE A 142 -4.34 -3.43 -2.59
C ILE A 142 -3.73 -3.49 -1.19
N TRP A 143 -2.76 -2.62 -0.91
CA TRP A 143 -2.17 -2.53 0.42
C TRP A 143 -3.17 -2.04 1.46
N MET A 144 -4.01 -1.07 1.11
CA MET A 144 -5.02 -0.51 2.00
C MET A 144 -6.17 -1.47 2.30
N LEU A 145 -6.54 -2.37 1.37
CA LEU A 145 -7.66 -3.32 1.53
C LEU A 145 -7.65 -4.09 2.87
N ALA A 146 -6.45 -4.37 3.39
CA ALA A 146 -6.27 -5.08 4.67
C ALA A 146 -6.72 -4.27 5.90
N TRP A 147 -6.86 -2.95 5.75
CA TRP A 147 -7.15 -1.98 6.80
C TRP A 147 -8.47 -1.25 6.62
N LEU A 148 -9.08 -1.38 5.44
CA LEU A 148 -10.39 -0.81 5.16
C LEU A 148 -11.50 -1.53 5.94
N ARG A 149 -12.51 -0.77 6.35
CA ARG A 149 -13.79 -1.33 6.79
C ARG A 149 -14.45 -2.08 5.64
N GLU A 150 -15.46 -2.89 5.94
CA GLU A 150 -16.08 -3.78 4.95
C GLU A 150 -16.72 -3.00 3.79
N ASP A 151 -17.45 -1.92 4.10
CA ASP A 151 -18.03 -0.98 3.14
C ASP A 151 -16.97 -0.32 2.23
N GLU A 152 -15.89 0.17 2.83
CA GLU A 152 -14.78 0.80 2.11
C GLU A 152 -14.02 -0.21 1.24
N ARG A 153 -13.88 -1.45 1.72
CA ARG A 153 -13.21 -2.54 1.00
C ARG A 153 -13.98 -2.92 -0.26
N ASP A 154 -15.30 -3.02 -0.17
CA ASP A 154 -16.14 -3.31 -1.33
C ASP A 154 -16.03 -2.23 -2.40
N GLU A 155 -15.99 -0.96 -2.00
CA GLU A 155 -15.77 0.16 -2.92
C GLU A 155 -14.38 0.10 -3.57
N ALA A 156 -13.33 -0.12 -2.77
CA ALA A 156 -11.97 -0.26 -3.27
C ALA A 156 -11.83 -1.43 -4.26
N ILE A 157 -12.51 -2.56 -4.03
CA ILE A 157 -12.53 -3.70 -4.96
C ILE A 157 -13.16 -3.31 -6.30
N ARG A 158 -14.27 -2.56 -6.31
CA ARG A 158 -14.89 -2.08 -7.56
C ARG A 158 -13.94 -1.17 -8.34
N ILE A 159 -13.28 -0.24 -7.65
CA ILE A 159 -12.31 0.67 -8.27
C ILE A 159 -11.09 -0.08 -8.82
N LEU A 160 -10.59 -1.09 -8.09
CA LEU A 160 -9.52 -1.96 -8.58
C LEU A 160 -9.90 -2.70 -9.86
N ALA A 161 -11.15 -3.18 -9.98
CA ALA A 161 -11.64 -3.80 -11.20
C ALA A 161 -11.60 -2.81 -12.38
N GLN A 162 -12.09 -1.57 -12.18
CA GLN A 162 -12.09 -0.53 -13.21
C GLN A 162 -10.67 -0.12 -13.64
N LEU A 163 -9.74 0.04 -12.70
CA LEU A 163 -8.34 0.37 -13.03
C LEU A 163 -7.67 -0.71 -13.89
N ARG A 164 -8.07 -1.98 -13.75
CA ARG A 164 -7.55 -3.09 -14.56
C ARG A 164 -8.07 -3.11 -15.98
N GLU A 165 -9.29 -2.61 -16.21
CA GLU A 165 -9.88 -2.49 -17.56
C GLU A 165 -9.10 -1.51 -18.45
N PHE A 166 -8.29 -0.63 -17.87
CA PHE A 166 -7.49 0.35 -18.62
C PHE A 166 -6.15 -0.18 -19.12
N ARG A 167 -5.82 -1.44 -18.82
CA ARG A 167 -4.62 -2.09 -19.33
C ARG A 167 -4.88 -2.56 -20.78
N PRO A 168 -3.96 -2.29 -21.73
CA PRO A 168 -4.04 -2.87 -23.08
C PRO A 168 -3.87 -4.39 -23.07
#